data_AF-A0A820CXT1-F1
#
_entry.id   AF-A0A820CXT1-F1
#
_cell.length_a   1.000
_cell.length_b   1.000
_cell.length_c   1.000
_cell.angle_alpha   90.00
_cell.angle_beta   90.00
_cell.angle_gamma   90.00
#
_symmetry.space_group_name_H-M   'P 1'
#
loop_
_entity.id
_entity.type
_entity.pdbx_description
1 polymer ?
#
loop_
_entity_poly.entity_id
_entity_poly.type
_entity_poly.pdbx_seq_one_letter_code
_entity_poly.pdbx_strand_id
1 'polypeptide(L)'
;MINSTIKHIATVFPVNVEALKSETKLQQHRVIIKDFSLNTSTHGIPGIARSQSIPNLLFWSISFITFLGIMLYFIIQSILAYYSYPTQTSVSTINEWPQAFPAVTICNYSPFRYDTFIEPYLNYTNSLNLTNTTDTTTFTKQQALYVYDYLQYKLNRNESVNEFYYPLSSMLIKCVYNGANCSAADFVQFTSSTYGLCYTFNAQASHINNGTIHYNNENGYSGELELDLYIHSHQY
;
A
#
# COMPACT_ATOMS: atom_id res chain seq x y z
N MET A 1 114.85 -22.62 31.61
CA MET A 1 114.71 -23.69 30.59
C MET A 1 113.25 -24.12 30.54
N ILE A 2 112.65 -24.11 29.33
CA ILE A 2 111.49 -24.92 28.86
C ILE A 2 110.13 -24.55 29.50
N ASN A 3 109.21 -23.80 28.85
CA ASN A 3 108.35 -24.08 27.68
C ASN A 3 107.33 -25.23 27.86
N SER A 4 106.04 -24.92 28.00
CA SER A 4 104.99 -25.55 27.16
C SER A 4 103.61 -24.90 27.34
N THR A 5 103.01 -24.66 26.17
CA THR A 5 101.66 -24.20 25.85
C THR A 5 100.54 -25.18 26.20
N ILE A 6 99.36 -24.67 26.56
CA ILE A 6 98.07 -25.33 26.27
C ILE A 6 97.08 -24.31 25.68
N LYS A 7 96.79 -24.48 24.39
CA LYS A 7 95.61 -23.97 23.67
C LYS A 7 94.42 -24.89 23.98
N HIS A 8 93.19 -24.38 24.13
CA HIS A 8 91.95 -25.01 23.62
C HIS A 8 90.77 -24.00 23.66
N ILE A 9 90.29 -23.54 22.49
CA ILE A 9 89.05 -23.93 21.76
C ILE A 9 87.77 -23.31 22.36
N ALA A 10 87.24 -22.29 21.67
CA ALA A 10 85.83 -21.91 21.72
C ALA A 10 85.18 -22.40 20.41
N THR A 11 84.26 -23.36 20.49
CA THR A 11 83.44 -23.80 19.35
C THR A 11 82.33 -22.79 19.13
N VAL A 12 82.39 -22.05 18.03
CA VAL A 12 81.31 -21.16 17.59
C VAL A 12 80.30 -22.01 16.80
N PHE A 13 79.11 -22.21 17.37
CA PHE A 13 77.98 -22.80 16.64
C PHE A 13 77.44 -21.79 15.63
N PRO A 14 77.04 -22.21 14.40
CA PRO A 14 76.50 -21.28 13.41
C PRO A 14 75.12 -20.77 13.85
N VAL A 15 75.00 -19.44 13.97
CA VAL A 15 73.76 -18.75 14.33
C VAL A 15 72.83 -18.70 13.11
N ASN A 16 71.60 -19.23 13.24
CA ASN A 16 70.59 -19.17 12.18
C ASN A 16 69.97 -17.76 12.11
N VAL A 17 70.43 -16.97 11.13
CA VAL A 17 70.04 -15.56 10.93
C VAL A 17 68.55 -15.41 10.58
N GLU A 18 67.93 -16.42 9.94
CA GLU A 18 66.49 -16.39 9.62
C GLU A 18 65.62 -16.56 10.87
N ALA A 19 66.06 -17.40 11.82
CA ALA A 19 65.42 -17.55 13.12
C ALA A 19 65.50 -16.28 13.96
N LEU A 20 66.64 -15.57 13.94
CA LEU A 20 66.77 -14.26 14.58
C LEU A 20 65.86 -13.19 13.96
N LYS A 21 65.69 -13.22 12.63
CA LYS A 21 64.79 -12.30 11.91
C LYS A 21 63.31 -12.58 12.21
N SER A 22 62.94 -13.83 12.41
CA SER A 22 61.57 -14.20 12.79
C SER A 22 61.27 -13.87 14.26
N GLU A 23 62.23 -14.10 15.18
CA GLU A 23 62.12 -13.71 16.59
C GLU A 23 61.99 -12.19 16.77
N THR A 24 62.80 -11.41 16.05
CA THR A 24 62.72 -9.93 16.08
C THR A 24 61.39 -9.41 15.53
N LYS A 25 60.86 -10.02 14.46
CA LYS A 25 59.56 -9.65 13.91
C LYS A 25 58.41 -9.98 14.87
N LEU A 26 58.46 -11.14 15.54
CA LEU A 26 57.46 -11.55 16.52
C LEU A 26 57.46 -10.63 17.76
N GLN A 27 58.66 -10.24 18.21
CA GLN A 27 58.83 -9.28 19.31
C GLN A 27 58.29 -7.89 18.93
N GLN A 28 58.57 -7.40 17.72
CA GLN A 28 58.02 -6.15 17.21
C GLN A 28 56.49 -6.18 17.20
N HIS A 29 55.87 -7.25 16.69
CA HIS A 29 54.42 -7.38 16.67
C HIS A 29 53.80 -7.40 18.08
N ARG A 30 54.44 -8.08 19.04
CA ARG A 30 53.97 -8.11 20.44
C ARG A 30 54.00 -6.73 21.09
N VAL A 31 55.05 -5.94 20.82
CA VAL A 31 55.16 -4.56 21.33
C VAL A 31 54.04 -3.70 20.74
N ILE A 32 53.81 -3.78 19.42
CA ILE A 32 52.77 -3.01 18.73
C ILE A 32 51.36 -3.38 19.24
N ILE A 33 51.05 -4.69 19.35
CA ILE A 33 49.76 -5.15 19.86
C ILE A 33 49.54 -4.68 21.29
N LYS A 34 50.58 -4.72 22.13
CA LYS A 34 50.48 -4.30 23.53
C LYS A 34 50.26 -2.79 23.65
N ASP A 35 51.00 -1.99 22.89
CA ASP A 35 50.86 -0.53 22.87
C ASP A 35 49.47 -0.12 22.37
N PHE A 36 49.00 -0.73 21.28
CA PHE A 36 47.63 -0.52 20.79
C PHE A 36 46.57 -0.92 21.84
N SER A 37 46.74 -2.08 22.48
CA SER A 37 45.79 -2.59 23.47
C SER A 37 45.72 -1.71 24.72
N LEU A 38 46.78 -0.98 25.05
CA LEU A 38 46.80 -0.05 26.18
C LEU A 38 46.20 1.32 25.82
N ASN A 39 46.27 1.71 24.54
CA ASN A 39 45.85 3.03 24.04
C ASN A 39 44.48 3.02 23.33
N THR A 40 43.87 1.85 23.14
CA THR A 40 42.54 1.74 22.52
C THR A 40 41.43 2.32 23.41
N SER A 41 40.40 2.90 22.79
CA SER A 41 39.20 3.38 23.48
C SER A 41 38.24 2.25 23.91
N THR A 42 38.50 1.01 23.48
CA THR A 42 37.69 -0.15 23.86
C THR A 42 37.87 -0.45 25.35
N HIS A 43 36.87 -0.20 26.19
CA HIS A 43 37.01 -0.27 27.66
C HIS A 43 37.55 -1.59 28.23
N GLY A 44 37.27 -2.74 27.60
CA GLY A 44 37.72 -4.06 28.09
C GLY A 44 39.17 -4.41 27.74
N ILE A 45 39.69 -3.94 26.61
CA ILE A 45 40.99 -4.37 26.06
C ILE A 45 42.19 -3.86 26.89
N PRO A 46 42.24 -2.59 27.36
CA PRO A 46 43.28 -2.12 28.27
C PRO A 46 43.27 -2.85 29.62
N GLY A 47 42.10 -3.27 30.10
CA GLY A 47 41.95 -4.08 31.31
C GLY A 47 42.63 -5.45 31.18
N ILE A 48 42.45 -6.13 30.05
CA ILE A 48 43.12 -7.38 29.70
C ILE A 48 44.64 -7.15 29.56
N ALA A 49 45.06 -6.13 28.81
CA ALA A 49 46.48 -5.85 28.53
C ALA A 49 47.29 -5.41 29.77
N ARG A 50 46.65 -4.79 30.76
CA ARG A 50 47.27 -4.38 32.03
C ARG A 50 47.30 -5.50 33.07
N SER A 51 46.50 -6.56 32.90
CA SER A 51 46.35 -7.61 33.91
C SER A 51 47.65 -8.39 34.10
N GLN A 52 48.14 -8.41 35.34
CA GLN A 52 49.34 -9.15 35.74
C GLN A 52 49.01 -10.50 36.41
N SER A 53 47.79 -10.63 36.94
CA SER A 53 47.30 -11.84 37.60
C SER A 53 46.24 -12.54 36.76
N ILE A 54 46.24 -13.87 36.79
CA ILE A 54 45.30 -14.71 36.02
C ILE A 54 43.83 -14.41 36.39
N PRO A 55 43.43 -14.20 37.66
CA PRO A 55 42.05 -13.88 38.00
C PRO A 55 41.55 -12.57 37.37
N ASN A 56 42.38 -11.52 37.37
CA ASN A 56 42.02 -10.24 36.77
C ASN A 56 41.93 -10.34 35.25
N LEU A 57 42.84 -11.10 34.64
CA LEU A 57 42.80 -11.38 33.20
C LEU A 57 41.50 -12.08 32.81
N LEU A 58 41.07 -13.08 33.58
CA LEU A 58 39.82 -13.80 33.36
C LEU A 58 38.61 -12.88 33.56
N PHE A 59 38.60 -12.07 34.61
CA PHE A 59 37.53 -11.10 34.86
C PHE A 59 37.34 -10.14 33.67
N TRP A 60 38.41 -9.49 33.22
CA TRP A 60 38.34 -8.54 32.10
C TRP A 60 37.99 -9.23 30.78
N SER A 61 38.47 -10.45 30.56
CA SER A 61 38.16 -11.23 29.36
C SER A 61 36.69 -11.65 29.32
N ILE A 62 36.16 -12.18 30.42
CA ILE A 62 34.75 -12.58 30.53
C ILE A 62 33.85 -11.35 30.38
N SER A 63 34.15 -10.27 31.10
CA SER A 63 33.37 -9.03 31.01
C SER A 63 33.33 -8.48 29.59
N PHE A 64 34.47 -8.43 28.90
CA PHE A 64 34.54 -7.97 27.51
C PHE A 64 33.72 -8.84 26.56
N ILE A 65 33.82 -10.17 26.68
CA ILE A 65 33.07 -11.11 25.84
C ILE A 65 31.56 -10.99 26.08
N THR A 66 31.13 -10.88 27.35
CA THR A 66 29.72 -10.73 27.69
C THR A 66 29.14 -9.43 27.12
N PHE A 67 29.81 -8.29 27.32
CA PHE A 67 29.31 -7.01 26.78
C PHE A 67 29.35 -6.97 25.25
N LEU A 68 30.34 -7.59 24.60
CA LEU A 68 30.39 -7.73 23.16
C LEU A 68 29.21 -8.55 22.63
N GLY A 69 28.88 -9.67 23.28
CA GLY A 69 27.74 -10.51 22.92
C GLY A 69 26.40 -9.79 23.05
N ILE A 70 26.18 -9.06 24.16
CA ILE A 70 24.97 -8.25 24.37
C ILE A 70 24.85 -7.15 23.31
N MET A 71 25.95 -6.47 23.00
CA MET A 71 25.98 -5.43 21.97
C MET A 71 25.60 -5.99 20.59
N LEU A 72 26.19 -7.13 20.18
CA LEU A 72 25.86 -7.77 18.90
C LEU A 72 24.40 -8.23 18.83
N TYR A 73 23.86 -8.77 19.93
CA TYR A 73 22.45 -9.14 20.02
C TYR A 73 21.54 -7.94 19.77
N PHE A 74 21.76 -6.81 20.44
CA PHE A 74 20.94 -5.61 20.25
C PHE A 74 21.10 -4.99 18.85
N ILE A 75 22.29 -5.07 18.24
CA ILE A 75 22.49 -4.64 16.85
C ILE A 75 21.64 -5.48 15.90
N ILE A 76 21.66 -6.81 16.04
CA ILE A 76 20.85 -7.71 15.20
C ILE A 76 19.37 -7.41 15.39
N GLN A 77 18.89 -7.27 16.63
CA GLN A 77 17.49 -6.94 16.90
C GLN A 77 17.09 -5.60 16.29
N SER A 78 17.96 -4.59 16.37
CA SER A 78 17.71 -3.26 15.79
C SER A 78 17.63 -3.31 14.25
N ILE A 79 18.51 -4.09 13.62
CA ILE A 79 18.50 -4.31 12.16
C ILE A 79 17.22 -5.03 11.74
N LEU A 80 16.84 -6.10 12.45
CA LEU A 80 15.60 -6.84 12.17
C LEU A 80 14.35 -5.97 12.38
N ALA A 81 14.35 -5.12 13.42
CA ALA A 81 13.26 -4.16 13.68
C ALA A 81 13.20 -3.03 12.64
N TYR A 82 14.34 -2.60 12.10
CA TYR A 82 14.37 -1.65 11.00
C TYR A 82 13.78 -2.25 9.72
N TYR A 83 14.18 -3.49 9.39
CA TYR A 83 13.70 -4.20 8.19
C TYR A 83 12.32 -4.85 8.36
N SER A 84 11.71 -4.81 9.54
CA SER A 84 10.30 -5.18 9.70
C SER A 84 9.35 -4.05 9.27
N TYR A 85 9.88 -2.87 8.95
CA TYR A 85 9.15 -1.69 8.47
C TYR A 85 7.86 -1.40 9.26
N PRO A 86 7.90 -1.34 10.61
CA PRO A 86 6.71 -1.02 11.38
C PRO A 86 6.34 0.45 11.15
N THR A 87 5.08 0.70 10.82
CA THR A 87 4.55 2.05 10.61
C THR A 87 3.59 2.41 11.74
N GLN A 88 3.66 3.66 12.19
CA GLN A 88 2.70 4.22 13.14
C GLN A 88 1.85 5.26 12.44
N THR A 89 0.54 5.08 12.47
CA THR A 89 -0.42 6.07 11.97
C THR A 89 -0.90 6.94 13.14
N SER A 90 -0.87 8.26 12.96
CA SER A 90 -1.50 9.20 13.89
C SER A 90 -2.77 9.74 13.23
N VAL A 91 -3.90 9.60 13.92
CA VAL A 91 -5.20 10.10 13.45
C VAL A 91 -5.51 11.36 14.24
N SER A 92 -5.66 12.49 13.55
CA SER A 92 -6.12 13.74 14.12
C SER A 92 -7.35 14.22 13.36
N THR A 93 -8.34 14.73 14.09
CA THR A 93 -9.55 15.29 13.50
C THR A 93 -9.39 16.80 13.45
N ILE A 94 -9.22 17.34 12.25
CA ILE A 94 -9.20 18.78 11.99
C ILE A 94 -10.53 19.18 11.35
N ASN A 95 -11.10 20.30 11.81
CA ASN A 95 -12.32 20.85 11.25
C ASN A 95 -11.94 21.92 10.20
N GLU A 96 -11.87 21.52 8.94
CA GLU A 96 -11.61 22.43 7.81
C GLU A 96 -12.94 22.87 7.17
N TRP A 97 -13.12 24.19 7.01
CA TRP A 97 -14.33 24.79 6.43
C TRP A 97 -13.98 25.89 5.42
N PRO A 98 -14.71 26.00 4.29
CA PRO A 98 -15.76 25.09 3.83
C PRO A 98 -15.18 23.81 3.19
N GLN A 99 -15.78 22.67 3.48
CA GLN A 99 -15.40 21.39 2.87
C GLN A 99 -16.22 21.14 1.60
N ALA A 100 -15.62 20.52 0.57
CA ALA A 100 -16.36 20.11 -0.61
C ALA A 100 -17.46 19.10 -0.23
N PHE A 101 -18.68 19.32 -0.73
CA PHE A 101 -19.75 18.34 -0.60
C PHE A 101 -19.38 17.11 -1.45
N PRO A 102 -19.61 15.88 -0.98
CA PRO A 102 -19.24 14.70 -1.77
C PRO A 102 -20.06 14.60 -3.06
N ALA A 103 -19.49 13.92 -4.05
CA ALA A 103 -20.25 13.49 -5.21
C ALA A 103 -21.17 12.34 -4.81
N VAL A 104 -22.47 12.46 -5.11
CA VAL A 104 -23.48 11.46 -4.74
C VAL A 104 -23.99 10.78 -6.00
N THR A 105 -23.65 9.50 -6.16
CA THR A 105 -24.06 8.70 -7.32
C THR A 105 -25.25 7.81 -6.97
N ILE A 106 -26.26 7.84 -7.83
CA ILE A 106 -27.51 7.10 -7.68
C ILE A 106 -27.73 6.27 -8.95
N CYS A 107 -28.01 4.99 -8.76
CA CYS A 107 -28.38 4.07 -9.82
C CYS A 107 -29.61 3.27 -9.40
N ASN A 108 -30.46 2.90 -10.36
CA ASN A 108 -31.49 1.92 -10.09
C ASN A 108 -30.85 0.51 -9.94
N TYR A 109 -31.41 -0.32 -9.07
CA TYR A 109 -30.97 -1.71 -8.94
C TYR A 109 -31.31 -2.52 -10.20
N SER A 110 -32.49 -2.30 -10.78
CA SER A 110 -32.82 -2.88 -12.08
C SER A 110 -32.19 -2.01 -13.17
N PRO A 111 -31.29 -2.55 -14.00
CA PRO A 111 -30.67 -1.77 -15.06
C PRO A 111 -31.71 -1.32 -16.08
N PHE A 112 -32.72 -2.14 -16.40
CA PHE A 112 -33.67 -1.88 -17.48
C PHE A 112 -35.10 -1.65 -17.00
N ARG A 113 -35.81 -0.81 -17.74
CA ARG A 113 -37.25 -0.59 -17.69
C ARG A 113 -37.97 -1.69 -18.47
N TYR A 114 -38.65 -2.58 -17.75
CA TYR A 114 -39.25 -3.77 -18.35
C TYR A 114 -40.26 -3.45 -19.47
N ASP A 115 -41.08 -2.41 -19.27
CA ASP A 115 -42.10 -1.94 -20.22
C ASP A 115 -41.52 -1.50 -21.58
N THR A 116 -40.34 -0.90 -21.58
CA THR A 116 -39.66 -0.44 -22.82
C THR A 116 -38.72 -1.49 -23.41
N PHE A 117 -38.17 -2.37 -22.57
CA PHE A 117 -37.13 -3.32 -22.96
C PHE A 117 -37.70 -4.61 -23.56
N ILE A 118 -38.81 -5.14 -23.03
CA ILE A 118 -39.23 -6.52 -23.30
C ILE A 118 -39.68 -6.76 -24.75
N GLU A 119 -40.51 -5.89 -25.33
CA GLU A 119 -41.03 -6.10 -26.69
C GLU A 119 -39.93 -6.04 -27.77
N PRO A 120 -39.06 -5.00 -27.81
CA PRO A 120 -37.97 -4.94 -28.79
C PRO A 120 -36.98 -6.10 -28.64
N TYR A 121 -36.74 -6.52 -27.40
CA TYR A 121 -35.88 -7.65 -27.09
C TYR A 121 -36.47 -8.98 -27.61
N LEU A 122 -37.75 -9.25 -27.35
CA LEU A 122 -38.42 -10.47 -27.85
C LEU A 122 -38.51 -10.50 -29.37
N ASN A 123 -38.74 -9.35 -30.02
CA ASN A 123 -38.71 -9.28 -31.48
C ASN A 123 -37.32 -9.65 -32.04
N TYR A 124 -36.26 -9.15 -31.42
CA TYR A 124 -34.89 -9.52 -31.79
C TYR A 124 -34.62 -11.02 -31.61
N THR A 125 -34.94 -11.59 -30.45
CA THR A 125 -34.67 -13.01 -30.19
C THR A 125 -35.50 -13.93 -31.07
N ASN A 126 -36.76 -13.58 -31.35
CA ASN A 126 -37.63 -14.33 -32.24
C ASN A 126 -37.15 -14.22 -33.71
N SER A 127 -36.65 -13.06 -34.14
CA SER A 127 -36.08 -12.89 -35.50
C SER A 127 -34.85 -13.75 -35.76
N LEU A 128 -34.13 -14.14 -34.70
CA LEU A 128 -32.97 -15.03 -34.75
C LEU A 128 -33.31 -16.48 -34.41
N ASN A 129 -34.60 -16.82 -34.21
CA ASN A 129 -35.06 -18.13 -33.75
C ASN A 129 -34.38 -18.61 -32.44
N LEU A 130 -33.95 -17.69 -31.57
CA LEU A 130 -33.31 -18.01 -30.29
C LEU A 130 -34.34 -18.43 -29.24
N THR A 131 -35.54 -17.87 -29.33
CA THR A 131 -36.70 -18.16 -28.48
C THR A 131 -37.96 -18.19 -29.33
N ASN A 132 -38.98 -18.96 -28.92
CA ASN A 132 -40.32 -18.95 -29.52
C ASN A 132 -41.37 -18.43 -28.52
N THR A 133 -40.97 -17.46 -27.68
CA THR A 133 -41.87 -16.89 -26.67
C THR A 133 -42.33 -15.51 -27.09
N THR A 134 -43.64 -15.32 -26.95
CA THR A 134 -44.33 -14.04 -27.12
C THR A 134 -44.84 -13.52 -25.78
N ASP A 135 -44.54 -14.23 -24.69
CA ASP A 135 -44.93 -13.83 -23.35
C ASP A 135 -44.07 -12.65 -22.89
N THR A 136 -44.72 -11.50 -22.72
CA THR A 136 -44.13 -10.26 -22.23
C THR A 136 -44.22 -10.12 -20.73
N THR A 137 -44.73 -11.13 -20.00
CA THR A 137 -44.94 -11.06 -18.54
C THR A 137 -43.91 -11.86 -17.75
N THR A 138 -43.24 -12.82 -18.39
CA THR A 138 -42.25 -13.68 -17.74
C THR A 138 -40.88 -13.56 -18.39
N PHE A 139 -39.86 -13.30 -17.57
CA PHE A 139 -38.47 -13.27 -18.00
C PHE A 139 -37.72 -14.47 -17.43
N THR A 140 -37.38 -15.41 -18.29
CA THR A 140 -36.70 -16.65 -17.89
C THR A 140 -35.18 -16.45 -17.81
N LYS A 141 -34.51 -17.25 -16.99
CA LYS A 141 -33.04 -17.23 -16.88
C LYS A 141 -32.32 -17.50 -18.20
N GLN A 142 -32.92 -18.31 -19.08
CA GLN A 142 -32.36 -18.61 -20.40
C GLN A 142 -32.41 -17.39 -21.32
N GLN A 143 -33.47 -16.57 -21.25
CA GLN A 143 -33.54 -15.30 -21.96
C GLN A 143 -32.49 -14.31 -21.45
N ALA A 144 -32.21 -14.29 -20.14
CA ALA A 144 -31.20 -13.37 -19.59
C ALA A 144 -29.83 -13.46 -20.28
N LEU A 145 -29.48 -14.61 -20.86
CA LEU A 145 -28.21 -14.82 -21.57
C LEU A 145 -28.07 -13.98 -22.84
N TYR A 146 -29.16 -13.69 -23.56
CA TYR A 146 -29.12 -12.98 -24.84
C TYR A 146 -29.31 -11.46 -24.70
N VAL A 147 -29.51 -10.95 -23.48
CA VAL A 147 -29.63 -9.51 -23.23
C VAL A 147 -28.38 -8.78 -23.69
N TYR A 148 -27.20 -9.35 -23.40
CA TYR A 148 -25.94 -8.76 -23.80
C TYR A 148 -25.81 -8.70 -25.34
N ASP A 149 -26.15 -9.79 -26.04
CA ASP A 149 -26.11 -9.85 -27.50
C ASP A 149 -27.04 -8.81 -28.14
N TYR A 150 -28.24 -8.62 -27.57
CA TYR A 150 -29.19 -7.61 -28.01
C TYR A 150 -28.65 -6.17 -27.85
N LEU A 151 -28.07 -5.87 -26.68
CA LEU A 151 -27.49 -4.56 -26.43
C LEU A 151 -26.30 -4.29 -27.34
N GLN A 152 -25.43 -5.29 -27.56
CA GLN A 152 -24.34 -5.18 -28.51
C GLN A 152 -24.85 -4.96 -29.95
N TYR A 153 -25.89 -5.68 -30.36
CA TYR A 153 -26.52 -5.52 -31.68
C TYR A 153 -27.00 -4.08 -31.92
N LYS A 154 -27.58 -3.44 -30.90
CA LYS A 154 -28.02 -2.03 -30.93
C LYS A 154 -26.85 -1.07 -30.96
N LEU A 155 -25.89 -1.23 -30.04
CA LEU A 155 -24.72 -0.36 -29.95
C LEU A 155 -23.85 -0.40 -31.20
N ASN A 156 -23.66 -1.57 -31.82
CA ASN A 156 -22.93 -1.72 -33.07
C ASN A 156 -23.59 -1.00 -34.26
N ARG A 157 -24.88 -0.68 -34.17
CA ARG A 157 -25.62 0.14 -35.15
C ARG A 157 -25.65 1.62 -34.79
N ASN A 158 -24.94 2.04 -33.74
CA ASN A 158 -25.04 3.37 -33.15
C ASN A 158 -26.47 3.73 -32.72
N GLU A 159 -27.29 2.73 -32.38
CA GLU A 159 -28.62 2.96 -31.80
C GLU A 159 -28.49 3.21 -30.30
N SER A 160 -29.26 4.17 -29.80
CA SER A 160 -29.27 4.50 -28.37
C SER A 160 -29.97 3.40 -27.59
N VAL A 161 -29.34 2.94 -26.50
CA VAL A 161 -29.94 2.03 -25.51
C VAL A 161 -30.52 2.77 -24.31
N ASN A 162 -30.40 4.11 -24.28
CA ASN A 162 -30.84 4.92 -23.15
C ASN A 162 -32.35 4.87 -22.92
N GLU A 163 -33.12 4.56 -23.96
CA GLU A 163 -34.57 4.38 -23.87
C GLU A 163 -34.97 3.22 -22.94
N PHE A 164 -34.11 2.21 -22.81
CA PHE A 164 -34.35 1.05 -21.95
C PHE A 164 -34.00 1.30 -20.49
N TYR A 165 -33.41 2.44 -20.16
CA TYR A 165 -32.98 2.76 -18.81
C TYR A 165 -33.97 3.71 -18.11
N TYR A 166 -33.86 3.81 -16.79
CA TYR A 166 -34.66 4.75 -16.01
C TYR A 166 -34.11 6.18 -16.15
N PRO A 167 -34.86 7.14 -16.73
CA PRO A 167 -34.47 8.54 -16.71
C PRO A 167 -34.55 9.09 -15.28
N LEU A 168 -33.60 9.93 -14.86
CA LEU A 168 -33.64 10.50 -13.51
C LEU A 168 -34.92 11.30 -13.28
N SER A 169 -35.46 11.94 -14.32
CA SER A 169 -36.72 12.69 -14.24
C SER A 169 -37.94 11.84 -13.88
N SER A 170 -37.92 10.51 -14.11
CA SER A 170 -39.01 9.63 -13.63
C SER A 170 -38.76 9.13 -12.21
N MET A 171 -37.51 9.04 -11.80
CA MET A 171 -37.13 8.57 -10.46
C MET A 171 -37.12 9.71 -9.43
N LEU A 172 -36.77 10.93 -9.80
CA LEU A 172 -36.56 12.05 -8.88
C LEU A 172 -37.89 12.76 -8.58
N ILE A 173 -38.43 12.55 -7.39
CA ILE A 173 -39.66 13.20 -6.93
C ILE A 173 -39.33 14.57 -6.29
N LYS A 174 -38.31 14.60 -5.44
CA LYS A 174 -37.86 15.80 -4.71
C LYS A 174 -36.34 15.86 -4.71
N CYS A 175 -35.81 17.07 -4.87
CA CYS A 175 -34.38 17.36 -4.77
C CYS A 175 -34.18 18.71 -4.09
N VAL A 176 -33.52 18.70 -2.93
CA VAL A 176 -33.17 19.92 -2.20
C VAL A 176 -31.73 19.83 -1.73
N TYR A 177 -30.91 20.80 -2.13
CA TYR A 177 -29.52 20.94 -1.69
C TYR A 177 -29.35 22.22 -0.86
N ASN A 178 -28.97 22.09 0.42
CA ASN A 178 -28.84 23.21 1.35
C ASN A 178 -30.06 24.17 1.36
N GLY A 179 -31.28 23.61 1.22
CA GLY A 179 -32.52 24.37 1.17
C GLY A 179 -32.88 24.96 -0.20
N ALA A 180 -31.99 24.87 -1.21
CA ALA A 180 -32.28 25.27 -2.57
C ALA A 180 -32.81 24.08 -3.39
N ASN A 181 -33.84 24.31 -4.20
CA ASN A 181 -34.37 23.28 -5.09
C ASN A 181 -33.33 22.92 -6.16
N CYS A 182 -33.09 21.64 -6.34
CA CYS A 182 -32.31 21.08 -7.45
C CYS A 182 -33.22 20.25 -8.39
N SER A 183 -32.66 19.83 -9.51
CA SER A 183 -33.37 19.12 -10.57
C SER A 183 -32.51 18.03 -11.17
N ALA A 184 -33.08 17.22 -12.06
CA ALA A 184 -32.33 16.20 -12.79
C ALA A 184 -31.20 16.79 -13.67
N ALA A 185 -31.25 18.08 -14.02
CA ALA A 185 -30.20 18.74 -14.80
C ALA A 185 -28.92 18.99 -13.99
N ASP A 186 -29.00 18.97 -12.66
CA ASP A 186 -27.86 19.14 -11.75
C ASP A 186 -27.05 17.85 -11.57
N PHE A 187 -27.43 16.78 -12.27
CA PHE A 187 -26.80 15.47 -12.22
C PHE A 187 -26.11 15.16 -13.54
N VAL A 188 -24.91 14.59 -13.44
CA VAL A 188 -24.18 14.06 -14.59
C VAL A 188 -24.62 12.61 -14.80
N GLN A 189 -25.08 12.28 -16.00
CA GLN A 189 -25.45 10.91 -16.36
C GLN A 189 -24.24 10.11 -16.87
N PHE A 190 -24.16 8.84 -16.52
CA PHE A 190 -23.21 7.87 -17.10
C PHE A 190 -23.78 6.46 -17.06
N THR A 191 -23.25 5.56 -17.91
CA THR A 191 -23.72 4.17 -17.99
C THR A 191 -22.82 3.23 -17.20
N SER A 192 -23.39 2.49 -16.27
CA SER A 192 -22.79 1.36 -15.56
C SER A 192 -23.13 0.05 -16.27
N SER A 193 -22.15 -0.85 -16.40
CA SER A 193 -22.37 -2.20 -16.95
C SER A 193 -23.24 -3.08 -16.06
N THR A 194 -23.36 -2.76 -14.77
CA THR A 194 -24.13 -3.54 -13.79
C THR A 194 -25.50 -2.94 -13.53
N TYR A 195 -25.58 -1.60 -13.46
CA TYR A 195 -26.79 -0.89 -13.01
C TYR A 195 -27.46 -0.05 -14.09
N GLY A 196 -27.01 -0.12 -15.34
CA GLY A 196 -27.58 0.68 -16.42
C GLY A 196 -27.27 2.17 -16.25
N LEU A 197 -28.26 3.03 -16.44
CA LEU A 197 -28.06 4.49 -16.38
C LEU A 197 -28.02 4.99 -14.92
N CYS A 198 -26.92 5.65 -14.58
CA CYS A 198 -26.64 6.21 -13.26
C CYS A 198 -26.46 7.73 -13.35
N TYR A 199 -26.64 8.40 -12.21
CA TYR A 199 -26.63 9.85 -12.10
C TYR A 199 -25.80 10.30 -10.92
N THR A 200 -24.90 11.26 -11.12
CA THR A 200 -24.04 11.79 -10.06
C THR A 200 -24.33 13.26 -9.81
N PHE A 201 -24.79 13.57 -8.60
CA PHE A 201 -24.86 14.94 -8.09
C PHE A 201 -23.45 15.41 -7.71
N ASN A 202 -23.16 16.68 -7.96
CA ASN A 202 -21.86 17.30 -7.65
C ASN A 202 -20.65 16.56 -8.26
N ALA A 203 -20.83 15.97 -9.46
CA ALA A 203 -19.71 15.41 -10.21
C ALA A 203 -18.80 16.53 -10.72
N GLN A 204 -17.49 16.34 -10.56
CA GLN A 204 -16.48 17.20 -11.16
C GLN A 204 -16.36 16.90 -12.67
N ALA A 205 -17.40 17.25 -13.44
CA ALA A 205 -17.43 17.11 -14.88
C ALA A 205 -17.42 18.51 -15.52
N SER A 206 -16.49 18.76 -16.45
CA SER A 206 -16.29 20.05 -17.12
C SER A 206 -17.52 20.55 -17.90
N HIS A 207 -18.49 19.69 -18.19
CA HIS A 207 -19.66 19.98 -19.03
C HIS A 207 -20.92 20.42 -18.26
N ILE A 208 -20.98 20.27 -16.92
CA ILE A 208 -22.16 20.63 -16.13
C ILE A 208 -21.74 21.65 -15.04
N ASN A 209 -22.51 22.73 -14.91
CA ASN A 209 -22.28 23.84 -13.96
C ASN A 209 -20.92 24.56 -14.07
N ASN A 210 -20.35 24.74 -15.26
CA ASN A 210 -19.01 25.34 -15.44
C ASN A 210 -17.90 24.69 -14.57
N GLY A 211 -18.11 23.46 -14.08
CA GLY A 211 -17.20 22.79 -13.15
C GLY A 211 -17.22 23.32 -11.70
N THR A 212 -18.25 24.07 -11.28
CA THR A 212 -18.35 24.54 -9.89
C THR A 212 -18.74 23.39 -8.97
N ILE A 213 -17.86 23.07 -8.03
CA ILE A 213 -18.09 22.08 -6.97
C ILE A 213 -18.96 22.72 -5.88
N HIS A 214 -19.99 22.02 -5.44
CA HIS A 214 -20.77 22.40 -4.28
C HIS A 214 -20.00 22.14 -2.99
N TYR A 215 -20.08 23.07 -2.04
CA TYR A 215 -19.41 23.00 -0.75
C TYR A 215 -20.43 22.94 0.39
N ASN A 216 -20.04 22.32 1.50
CA ASN A 216 -20.79 22.37 2.75
C ASN A 216 -21.04 23.82 3.17
N ASN A 217 -22.10 24.03 3.96
CA ASN A 217 -22.53 25.36 4.35
C ASN A 217 -21.41 26.13 5.08
N GLU A 218 -21.15 27.38 4.68
CA GLU A 218 -20.09 28.25 5.22
C GLU A 218 -20.25 28.51 6.72
N ASN A 219 -21.48 28.39 7.25
CA ASN A 219 -21.80 28.65 8.66
C ASN A 219 -21.49 27.46 9.62
N GLY A 220 -20.75 26.45 9.17
CA GLY A 220 -20.35 25.30 10.00
C GLY A 220 -21.43 24.21 10.15
N TYR A 221 -22.48 24.26 9.33
CA TYR A 221 -23.44 23.15 9.21
C TYR A 221 -22.99 22.17 8.13
N SER A 222 -23.24 20.87 8.35
CA SER A 222 -23.05 19.85 7.32
C SER A 222 -23.88 20.19 6.09
N GLY A 223 -23.30 20.04 4.89
CA GLY A 223 -24.09 20.12 3.66
C GLY A 223 -25.16 19.03 3.66
N GLU A 224 -26.37 19.37 3.21
CA GLU A 224 -27.51 18.45 3.18
C GLU A 224 -28.05 18.33 1.75
N LEU A 225 -28.18 17.09 1.29
CA LEU A 225 -28.84 16.73 0.05
C LEU A 225 -30.03 15.83 0.38
N GLU A 226 -31.24 16.37 0.25
CA GLU A 226 -32.49 15.66 0.47
C GLU A 226 -33.06 15.21 -0.89
N LEU A 227 -33.31 13.90 -1.02
CA LEU A 227 -33.80 13.28 -2.24
C LEU A 227 -34.98 12.34 -1.93
N ASP A 228 -36.09 12.54 -2.62
CA ASP A 228 -37.18 11.56 -2.65
C ASP A 228 -37.16 10.86 -4.02
N LEU A 229 -37.07 9.53 -4.00
CA LEU A 229 -36.91 8.72 -5.19
C LEU A 229 -38.06 7.72 -5.39
N TYR A 230 -38.57 7.64 -6.62
CA TYR A 230 -39.46 6.59 -7.09
C TYR A 230 -38.67 5.50 -7.81
N ILE A 231 -38.55 4.33 -7.18
CA ILE A 231 -37.69 3.25 -7.66
C ILE A 231 -38.30 2.38 -8.77
N HIS A 232 -39.60 2.52 -9.07
CA HIS A 232 -40.32 1.70 -10.05
C HIS A 232 -40.26 0.19 -9.76
N SER A 233 -40.46 -0.23 -8.51
CA SER A 233 -40.34 -1.65 -8.08
C SER A 233 -41.27 -2.65 -8.79
N HIS A 234 -42.30 -2.16 -9.50
CA HIS A 234 -43.21 -3.00 -10.30
C HIS A 234 -42.63 -3.39 -11.67
N GLN A 235 -41.48 -2.82 -12.06
CA GLN A 235 -40.79 -3.07 -13.33
C GLN A 235 -39.53 -3.94 -13.15
N TYR A 236 -39.37 -4.55 -11.98
CA TYR A 236 -38.22 -5.39 -11.65
C TYR A 236 -38.45 -6.86 -12.01
#